data_AF-A0A1I0SY11-F1
#
_entry.id   AF-A0A1I0SY11-F1
#
_cell.length_a   1.000
_cell.length_b   1.000
_cell.length_c   1.000
_cell.angle_alpha   90.00
_cell.angle_beta   90.00
_cell.angle_gamma   90.00
#
_symmetry.space_group_name_H-M   'P 1'
#
loop_
_entity.id
_entity.type
_entity.pdbx_description
1 polymer ?
#
loop_
_entity_poly.entity_id
_entity_poly.type
_entity_poly.pdbx_seq_one_letter_code
_entity_poly.pdbx_strand_id
1 'polypeptide(L)'
;MHDAFTPITFQRHCHQLRAVMIDNRPWFVALDFALMIAATRPYRLTKRLYPHQFRFAFLRYSTGRCEEVELVSDAGLYRALYRFGHPEHCALSQWLSDEVIPTLHDYHRDPQASPRRILMTWANQRIAALHWQSETWIARQDLPRFMAVHDDPLLGDGPSWRRFF
;
A
#
# COMPACT_ATOMS: atom_id res chain seq x y z
N MET A 1 -10.38 0.29 18.08
CA MET A 1 -10.52 1.66 17.56
C MET A 1 -10.48 1.56 16.05
N HIS A 2 -11.50 2.02 15.34
CA HIS A 2 -11.45 2.01 13.86
C HIS A 2 -10.55 3.17 13.44
N ASP A 3 -9.39 2.86 12.86
CA ASP A 3 -8.51 3.90 12.32
C ASP A 3 -9.28 4.67 11.23
N ALA A 4 -9.24 6.00 11.34
CA ALA A 4 -9.87 6.88 10.37
C ALA A 4 -8.82 7.28 9.33
N PHE A 5 -9.07 6.97 8.07
CA PHE A 5 -8.12 7.17 6.98
C PHE A 5 -8.33 8.54 6.32
N THR A 6 -7.23 9.22 5.96
CA THR A 6 -7.32 10.47 5.20
C THR A 6 -7.33 10.14 3.70
N PRO A 7 -8.40 10.45 2.96
CA PRO A 7 -8.48 10.13 1.54
C PRO A 7 -7.70 11.10 0.67
N ILE A 8 -7.13 10.57 -0.41
CA ILE A 8 -6.64 11.33 -1.56
C ILE A 8 -7.78 11.41 -2.58
N THR A 9 -7.99 12.57 -3.17
CA THR A 9 -9.08 12.79 -4.14
C THR A 9 -8.50 12.96 -5.54
N PHE A 10 -8.88 12.06 -6.43
CA PHE A 10 -8.58 12.15 -7.85
C PHE A 10 -9.75 12.79 -8.60
N GLN A 11 -9.48 13.59 -9.62
CA GLN A 11 -10.51 14.26 -10.41
C GLN A 11 -10.38 13.83 -11.87
N ARG A 12 -11.50 13.44 -12.48
CA ARG A 12 -11.60 13.18 -13.92
C ARG A 12 -12.89 13.79 -14.44
N HIS A 13 -12.77 14.75 -15.34
CA HIS A 13 -13.90 15.54 -15.85
C HIS A 13 -14.70 16.17 -14.69
N CYS A 14 -15.98 15.83 -14.56
CA CYS A 14 -16.87 16.27 -13.48
C CYS A 14 -17.02 15.25 -12.34
N HIS A 15 -16.22 14.18 -12.33
CA HIS A 15 -16.29 13.12 -11.33
C HIS A 15 -15.06 13.09 -10.44
N GLN A 16 -15.30 12.99 -9.14
CA GLN A 16 -14.26 12.71 -8.15
C GLN A 16 -14.16 11.22 -7.88
N LEU A 17 -12.96 10.75 -7.55
CA LEU A 17 -12.68 9.42 -7.03
C LEU A 17 -11.80 9.56 -5.79
N ARG A 18 -12.39 9.34 -4.61
CA ARG A 18 -11.62 9.29 -3.36
C ARG A 18 -11.00 7.90 -3.18
N ALA A 19 -9.74 7.88 -2.75
CA ALA A 19 -9.00 6.65 -2.50
C ALA A 19 -8.15 6.74 -1.23
N VAL A 20 -7.89 5.58 -0.63
CA VAL A 20 -7.05 5.41 0.55
C VAL A 20 -6.19 4.17 0.40
N MET A 21 -5.01 4.20 1.02
CA MET A 21 -4.17 3.01 1.15
C MET A 21 -4.45 2.35 2.49
N ILE A 22 -4.84 1.08 2.48
CA ILE A 22 -5.06 0.29 3.69
C ILE A 22 -4.35 -1.05 3.52
N ASP A 23 -3.48 -1.41 4.46
CA ASP A 23 -2.68 -2.64 4.42
C ASP A 23 -1.82 -2.74 3.15
N ASN A 24 -1.25 -1.61 2.70
CA ASN A 24 -0.51 -1.47 1.44
C ASN A 24 -1.31 -1.90 0.18
N ARG A 25 -2.64 -1.86 0.27
CA ARG A 25 -3.55 -2.10 -0.86
C ARG A 25 -4.38 -0.85 -1.16
N PRO A 26 -4.56 -0.50 -2.43
CA PRO A 26 -5.40 0.63 -2.81
C PRO A 26 -6.88 0.27 -2.63
N TRP A 27 -7.61 1.19 -2.01
CA TRP A 27 -9.05 1.12 -1.80
C TRP A 27 -9.71 2.41 -2.28
N PHE A 28 -10.85 2.28 -2.93
CA PHE A 28 -11.55 3.39 -3.58
C PHE A 28 -12.97 3.51 -3.07
N VAL A 29 -13.50 4.72 -2.95
CA VAL A 29 -14.90 4.90 -2.53
C VAL A 29 -15.83 4.35 -3.62
N ALA A 30 -16.63 3.35 -3.25
CA ALA A 30 -17.47 2.62 -4.19
C ALA A 30 -18.54 3.52 -4.84
N LEU A 31 -19.09 4.46 -4.08
CA LEU A 31 -20.10 5.40 -4.57
C LEU A 31 -19.52 6.34 -5.64
N ASP A 32 -18.34 6.89 -5.39
CA ASP A 32 -17.62 7.78 -6.32
C ASP A 32 -17.36 7.05 -7.64
N PHE A 33 -16.83 5.83 -7.56
CA PHE A 33 -16.56 5.01 -8.73
C PHE A 33 -17.83 4.63 -9.49
N ALA A 34 -18.90 4.29 -8.77
CA ALA A 34 -20.19 3.97 -9.38
C ALA A 34 -20.78 5.15 -10.17
N LEU A 35 -20.62 6.38 -9.66
CA LEU A 35 -21.03 7.59 -10.38
C LEU A 35 -20.14 7.83 -11.61
N MET A 36 -18.83 7.60 -11.48
CA MET A 36 -17.86 7.77 -12.55
C MET A 36 -18.11 6.82 -13.74
N ILE A 37 -18.62 5.60 -13.50
CA ILE A 37 -19.00 4.64 -14.55
C ILE A 37 -20.47 4.75 -14.98
N ALA A 38 -21.19 5.78 -14.52
CA ALA A 38 -22.61 5.99 -14.77
C ALA A 38 -23.49 4.77 -14.41
N ALA A 39 -23.19 4.07 -13.31
CA ALA A 39 -23.95 2.91 -12.88
C ALA A 39 -25.40 3.30 -12.53
N THR A 40 -26.39 2.58 -13.10
CA THR A 40 -27.82 2.87 -12.88
C THR A 40 -28.25 2.82 -11.43
N ARG A 41 -27.61 1.98 -10.61
CA ARG A 41 -27.89 1.84 -9.17
C ARG A 41 -26.57 1.85 -8.38
N PRO A 42 -26.03 3.04 -8.08
CA PRO A 42 -24.70 3.18 -7.49
C PRO A 42 -24.53 2.40 -6.18
N TYR A 43 -25.53 2.46 -5.30
CA TYR A 43 -25.55 1.77 -4.01
C TYR A 43 -25.60 0.23 -4.08
N ARG A 44 -25.70 -0.36 -5.28
CA ARG A 44 -25.66 -1.82 -5.48
C ARG A 44 -24.36 -2.30 -6.11
N LEU A 45 -23.37 -1.42 -6.30
CA LEU A 45 -22.11 -1.79 -6.95
C LEU A 45 -21.41 -2.92 -6.19
N THR A 46 -21.26 -2.80 -4.89
CA THR A 46 -20.56 -3.78 -4.04
C THR A 46 -21.30 -5.09 -3.85
N LYS A 47 -22.64 -5.08 -3.90
CA LYS A 47 -23.48 -6.28 -3.92
C LYS A 47 -23.19 -7.20 -5.13
N ARG A 48 -22.49 -6.69 -6.13
CA ARG A 48 -22.08 -7.42 -7.34
C ARG A 48 -20.62 -7.87 -7.31
N LEU A 49 -19.91 -7.62 -6.20
CA LEU A 49 -18.51 -7.98 -5.99
C LEU A 49 -18.39 -9.18 -5.04
N TYR A 50 -17.18 -9.74 -4.96
CA TYR A 50 -16.90 -10.76 -3.94
C TYR A 50 -16.74 -10.15 -2.55
N PRO A 51 -17.02 -10.89 -1.46
CA PRO A 51 -16.89 -10.39 -0.09
C PRO A 51 -15.53 -9.77 0.26
N HIS A 52 -14.43 -10.23 -0.36
CA HIS A 52 -13.08 -9.70 -0.13
C HIS A 52 -12.73 -8.48 -0.98
N GLN A 53 -13.61 -8.08 -1.91
CA GLN A 53 -13.37 -6.97 -2.83
C GLN A 53 -13.98 -5.65 -2.34
N PHE A 54 -14.68 -5.65 -1.21
CA PHE A 54 -15.19 -4.45 -0.60
C PHE A 54 -15.00 -4.50 0.92
N ARG A 55 -14.99 -3.33 1.55
CA ARG A 55 -14.95 -3.18 3.02
C ARG A 55 -15.56 -1.85 3.42
N PHE A 56 -15.95 -1.74 4.69
CA PHE A 56 -16.28 -0.45 5.29
C PHE A 56 -15.06 0.16 5.96
N ALA A 57 -14.93 1.48 5.90
CA ALA A 57 -13.90 2.23 6.60
C ALA A 57 -14.39 3.64 6.92
N PHE A 58 -13.81 4.24 7.96
CA PHE A 58 -14.04 5.65 8.28
C PHE A 58 -13.05 6.51 7.53
N LEU A 59 -13.55 7.49 6.77
CA LEU A 59 -12.73 8.55 6.19
C LEU A 59 -12.77 9.78 7.08
N ARG A 60 -11.60 10.40 7.29
CA ARG A 60 -11.44 11.66 8.01
C ARG A 60 -10.95 12.73 7.04
N TYR A 61 -11.68 13.83 6.98
CA TYR A 61 -11.32 14.98 6.16
C TYR A 61 -10.55 16.02 6.97
N SER A 62 -9.80 16.87 6.27
CA SER A 62 -9.11 18.03 6.86
C SER A 62 -10.08 19.01 7.56
N THR A 63 -11.34 19.03 7.13
CA THR A 63 -12.43 19.81 7.75
C THR A 63 -12.89 19.26 9.10
N GLY A 64 -12.34 18.14 9.56
CA GLY A 64 -12.74 17.47 10.80
C GLY A 64 -13.97 16.57 10.64
N ARG A 65 -14.61 16.56 9.46
CA ARG A 65 -15.71 15.63 9.17
C ARG A 65 -15.18 14.20 9.12
N CYS A 66 -15.94 13.28 9.70
CA CYS A 66 -15.74 11.85 9.54
C CYS A 66 -16.99 11.23 8.94
N GLU A 67 -16.82 10.29 8.03
CA GLU A 67 -17.94 9.52 7.48
C GLU A 67 -17.53 8.06 7.30
N GLU A 68 -18.48 7.16 7.48
CA GLU A 68 -18.31 5.76 7.13
C GLU A 68 -18.65 5.58 5.65
N VAL A 69 -17.73 5.00 4.89
CA VAL A 69 -17.92 4.74 3.46
C VAL A 69 -17.68 3.28 3.13
N GLU A 70 -18.32 2.85 2.06
CA GLU A 70 -18.01 1.59 1.42
C GLU A 70 -16.86 1.77 0.42
N LEU A 71 -15.82 0.98 0.61
CA LEU A 71 -14.64 0.95 -0.22
C LEU A 71 -14.62 -0.30 -1.10
N VAL A 72 -14.07 -0.17 -2.31
CA VAL A 72 -13.82 -1.25 -3.25
C VAL A 72 -12.31 -1.40 -3.47
N SER A 73 -11.83 -2.63 -3.54
CA SER A 73 -10.43 -2.91 -3.89
C SER A 73 -10.19 -2.70 -5.39
N ASP A 74 -8.92 -2.56 -5.78
CA ASP A 74 -8.53 -2.50 -7.19
C ASP A 74 -9.16 -3.62 -8.07
N ALA A 75 -9.07 -4.87 -7.62
CA ALA A 75 -9.68 -5.99 -8.34
C ALA A 75 -11.22 -5.88 -8.45
N GLY A 76 -11.89 -5.36 -7.41
CA GLY A 76 -13.32 -5.10 -7.45
C GLY A 76 -13.70 -3.96 -8.40
N LEU A 77 -12.84 -2.94 -8.47
CA LEU A 77 -12.99 -1.77 -9.32
C LEU A 77 -12.93 -2.17 -10.80
N TYR A 78 -11.89 -2.89 -11.23
CA TYR A 78 -11.82 -3.40 -12.61
C TYR A 78 -12.98 -4.34 -12.93
N ARG A 79 -13.36 -5.22 -11.99
CA ARG A 79 -14.53 -6.08 -12.20
C ARG A 79 -15.79 -5.29 -12.45
N ALA A 80 -16.04 -4.24 -11.66
CA ALA A 80 -17.17 -3.37 -11.88
C ALA A 80 -17.07 -2.67 -13.24
N LEU A 81 -15.90 -2.11 -13.58
CA LEU A 81 -15.66 -1.42 -14.85
C LEU A 81 -16.09 -2.25 -16.08
N TYR A 82 -15.57 -3.47 -16.19
CA TYR A 82 -15.89 -4.35 -17.32
C TYR A 82 -17.32 -4.89 -17.28
N ARG A 83 -17.92 -5.04 -16.09
CA ARG A 83 -19.29 -5.54 -15.94
C ARG A 83 -20.35 -4.51 -16.31
N PHE A 84 -20.12 -3.24 -16.01
CA PHE A 84 -21.09 -2.17 -16.29
C PHE A 84 -21.00 -1.65 -17.73
N GLY A 85 -19.89 -1.91 -18.44
CA GLY A 85 -19.80 -1.68 -19.88
C GLY A 85 -19.86 -0.21 -20.29
N HIS A 86 -19.21 0.67 -19.53
CA HIS A 86 -19.15 2.10 -19.86
C HIS A 86 -18.43 2.31 -21.22
N PRO A 87 -18.90 3.20 -22.11
CA PRO A 87 -18.28 3.42 -23.42
C PRO A 87 -16.80 3.82 -23.31
N GLU A 88 -16.45 4.59 -22.28
CA GLU A 88 -15.06 4.99 -21.99
C GLU A 88 -14.29 4.00 -21.10
N HIS A 89 -14.71 2.74 -20.98
CA HIS A 89 -14.07 1.81 -20.04
C HIS A 89 -12.56 1.62 -20.30
N CYS A 90 -12.11 1.63 -21.56
CA CYS A 90 -10.68 1.58 -21.88
C CYS A 90 -9.92 2.80 -21.35
N ALA A 91 -10.41 4.02 -21.63
CA ALA A 91 -9.79 5.26 -21.18
C ALA A 91 -9.81 5.37 -19.64
N LEU A 92 -10.89 4.93 -19.01
CA LEU A 92 -10.98 4.90 -17.55
C LEU A 92 -10.04 3.86 -16.94
N SER A 93 -9.96 2.66 -17.52
CA SER A 93 -9.01 1.61 -17.11
C SER A 93 -7.57 2.09 -17.21
N GLN A 94 -7.25 2.78 -18.30
CA GLN A 94 -5.91 3.34 -18.52
C GLN A 94 -5.60 4.42 -17.48
N TRP A 95 -6.51 5.36 -17.26
CA TRP A 95 -6.34 6.40 -16.23
C TRP A 95 -6.14 5.81 -14.82
N LEU A 96 -6.86 4.76 -14.48
CA LEU A 96 -6.69 4.06 -13.20
C LEU A 96 -5.31 3.40 -13.07
N SER A 97 -4.87 2.69 -14.12
CA SER A 97 -3.61 1.96 -14.15
C SER A 97 -2.39 2.88 -14.21
N ASP A 98 -2.44 3.92 -15.04
CA ASP A 98 -1.27 4.73 -15.39
C ASP A 98 -1.11 5.94 -14.45
N GLU A 99 -2.21 6.46 -13.90
CA GLU A 99 -2.18 7.67 -13.06
C GLU A 99 -2.59 7.37 -11.62
N VAL A 100 -3.80 6.87 -11.40
CA VAL A 100 -4.40 6.82 -10.05
C VAL A 100 -3.67 5.87 -9.12
N ILE A 101 -3.51 4.60 -9.53
CA ILE A 101 -2.89 3.57 -8.70
C ILE A 101 -1.41 3.90 -8.42
N PRO A 102 -0.58 4.27 -9.41
CA PRO A 102 0.79 4.68 -9.17
C PRO A 102 0.89 5.88 -8.23
N THR A 103 0.08 6.92 -8.45
CA THR A 103 0.07 8.12 -7.59
C THR A 103 -0.31 7.78 -6.15
N LEU A 104 -1.28 6.89 -5.94
CA LEU A 104 -1.70 6.44 -4.61
C LEU A 104 -0.57 5.66 -3.91
N HIS A 105 0.15 4.81 -4.64
CA HIS A 105 1.33 4.13 -4.12
C HIS A 105 2.48 5.08 -3.79
N ASP A 106 2.74 6.08 -4.63
CA ASP A 106 3.79 7.06 -4.38
C ASP A 106 3.48 7.97 -3.18
N TYR A 107 2.22 8.34 -2.99
CA TYR A 107 1.78 9.10 -1.80
C TYR A 107 1.93 8.31 -0.50
N HIS A 108 1.74 6.99 -0.55
CA HIS A 108 1.90 6.12 0.62
C HIS A 108 3.33 5.59 0.78
N ARG A 109 4.17 5.75 -0.25
CA ARG A 109 5.58 5.41 -0.18
C ARG A 109 6.23 6.39 0.79
N ASP A 110 6.70 5.88 1.92
CA ASP A 110 7.62 6.63 2.76
C ASP A 110 8.87 6.99 1.92
N PRO A 111 9.24 8.27 1.78
CA PRO A 111 10.46 8.67 1.09
C PRO A 111 11.72 8.00 1.65
N GLN A 112 11.70 7.58 2.93
CA GLN A 112 12.76 6.79 3.57
C GLN A 112 12.73 5.30 3.20
N ALA A 113 11.58 4.79 2.73
CA ALA A 113 11.42 3.42 2.24
C ALA A 113 11.88 3.23 0.78
N SER A 114 12.53 4.24 0.18
CA SER A 114 13.31 4.02 -1.05
C SER A 114 14.54 3.17 -0.71
N PRO A 115 14.92 2.18 -1.55
CA PRO A 115 16.11 1.35 -1.31
C PRO A 115 17.35 2.25 -1.22
N ARG A 116 17.87 2.41 0.00
CA ARG A 116 19.04 3.25 0.27
C ARG A 116 20.20 2.37 0.65
N ARG A 117 21.28 2.45 -0.12
CA ARG A 117 22.53 1.80 0.24
C ARG A 117 23.13 2.56 1.43
N ILE A 118 23.28 1.87 2.55
CA ILE A 118 23.96 2.36 3.74
C ILE A 118 25.27 1.59 3.91
N LEU A 119 26.25 2.26 4.51
CA LEU A 119 27.48 1.62 4.92
C LEU A 119 27.50 1.63 6.44
N MET A 120 27.28 0.47 7.05
CA MET A 120 27.28 0.33 8.51
C MET A 120 28.63 -0.21 9.00
N THR A 121 28.99 0.15 10.22
CA THR A 121 30.16 -0.40 10.91
C THR A 121 29.69 -1.49 11.85
N TRP A 122 30.18 -2.71 11.66
CA TRP A 122 29.89 -3.88 12.51
C TRP A 122 31.21 -4.54 12.87
N ALA A 123 31.51 -4.66 14.17
CA ALA A 123 32.78 -5.16 14.71
C ALA A 123 34.04 -4.67 13.96
N ASN A 124 34.14 -3.35 13.87
CA ASN A 124 35.27 -2.66 13.24
C ASN A 124 35.44 -2.94 11.73
N GLN A 125 34.45 -3.57 11.07
CA GLN A 125 34.38 -3.75 9.62
C GLN A 125 33.25 -2.92 9.02
N ARG A 126 33.42 -2.47 7.77
CA ARG A 126 32.40 -1.71 7.03
C ARG A 126 31.63 -2.67 6.13
N ILE A 127 30.33 -2.81 6.39
CA ILE A 127 29.44 -3.70 5.64
C ILE A 127 28.43 -2.85 4.87
N ALA A 128 28.35 -3.08 3.56
CA ALA A 128 27.31 -2.48 2.74
C ALA A 128 25.98 -3.19 3.04
N ALA A 129 24.98 -2.41 3.45
CA ALA A 129 23.63 -2.90 3.64
C ALA A 129 22.66 -2.04 2.84
N LEU A 130 21.48 -2.59 2.59
CA LEU A 130 20.38 -1.90 1.94
C LEU A 130 19.31 -1.64 2.99
N HIS A 131 19.02 -0.37 3.24
CA HIS A 131 17.88 0.01 4.05
C HIS A 131 16.64 0.11 3.15
N TRP A 132 15.62 -0.68 3.44
CA TRP A 132 14.38 -0.72 2.67
C TRP A 132 13.21 -1.12 3.56
N GLN A 133 12.10 -0.37 3.50
CA GLN A 133 10.88 -0.62 4.30
C GLN A 133 11.14 -0.80 5.81
N SER A 134 12.00 0.04 6.40
CA SER A 134 12.40 -0.04 7.83
C SER A 134 13.19 -1.30 8.21
N GLU A 135 13.57 -2.13 7.24
CA GLU A 135 14.44 -3.29 7.41
C GLU A 135 15.83 -3.02 6.84
N THR A 136 16.84 -3.70 7.41
CA THR A 136 18.23 -3.63 6.93
C THR A 136 18.62 -4.98 6.33
N TRP A 137 18.85 -4.97 5.03
CA TRP A 137 19.21 -6.13 4.23
C TRP A 137 20.72 -6.16 3.99
N ILE A 138 21.37 -7.29 4.29
CA ILE A 138 22.80 -7.48 4.01
C ILE A 138 22.92 -8.36 2.76
N ALA A 139 23.82 -8.00 1.84
CA ALA A 139 24.07 -8.83 0.67
C ALA A 139 24.57 -10.22 1.12
N ARG A 140 24.04 -11.30 0.54
CA ARG A 140 24.40 -12.68 0.93
C ARG A 140 25.91 -12.94 0.91
N GLN A 141 26.65 -12.29 0.00
CA GLN A 141 28.11 -12.37 -0.10
C GLN A 141 28.86 -11.76 1.10
N ASP A 142 28.25 -10.79 1.79
CA ASP A 142 28.80 -10.12 2.96
C ASP A 142 28.34 -10.79 4.27
N LEU A 143 27.40 -11.74 4.18
CA LEU A 143 26.86 -12.49 5.32
C LEU A 143 27.93 -13.31 6.08
N PRO A 144 28.91 -13.98 5.42
CA PRO A 144 30.01 -14.63 6.14
C PRO A 144 30.86 -13.66 6.97
N ARG A 145 31.08 -12.43 6.49
CA ARG A 145 31.81 -11.40 7.24
C ARG A 145 31.02 -10.91 8.44
N PHE A 146 29.71 -10.73 8.25
CA PHE A 146 28.79 -10.38 9.33
C PHE A 146 28.76 -11.46 10.43
N MET A 147 28.77 -12.74 10.03
CA MET A 147 28.73 -13.89 10.95
C MET A 147 30.07 -14.20 11.62
N ALA A 148 31.21 -14.00 10.94
CA ALA A 148 32.54 -14.31 11.48
C ALA A 148 32.88 -13.54 12.77
N VAL A 149 32.17 -12.45 13.03
CA VAL A 149 32.27 -11.64 14.24
C VAL A 149 31.66 -12.32 15.47
N HIS A 150 30.64 -13.17 15.30
CA HIS A 150 30.06 -13.94 16.41
C HIS A 150 31.02 -15.02 16.95
N ASP A 151 32.08 -15.34 16.22
CA ASP A 151 33.11 -16.29 16.63
C ASP A 151 34.29 -15.61 17.36
N ASP A 152 34.25 -14.28 17.54
CA ASP A 152 35.26 -13.54 18.32
C ASP A 152 34.90 -13.57 19.82
N PRO A 153 35.69 -14.23 20.69
CA PRO A 153 35.37 -14.41 22.11
C PRO A 153 35.19 -13.11 22.90
N LEU A 154 35.66 -11.97 22.37
CA LEU A 154 35.68 -10.68 23.05
C LEU A 154 34.37 -9.88 22.91
N LEU A 155 33.45 -10.27 22.02
CA LEU A 155 32.16 -9.59 21.78
C LEU A 155 30.95 -10.50 22.06
N GLY A 156 31.14 -11.56 22.86
CA GLY A 156 30.15 -12.60 23.12
C GLY A 156 28.96 -12.17 23.99
N ASP A 157 28.10 -11.29 23.49
CA ASP A 157 26.68 -11.23 23.86
C ASP A 157 25.86 -11.99 22.81
N GLY A 158 25.96 -13.32 22.87
CA GLY A 158 25.18 -14.20 22.00
C GLY A 158 23.68 -14.15 22.36
N PRO A 159 22.77 -14.14 21.37
CA PRO A 159 21.34 -14.16 21.62
C PRO A 159 20.91 -15.50 22.24
N SER A 160 20.03 -15.43 23.25
CA SER A 160 19.68 -16.51 24.20
C SER A 160 19.01 -17.76 23.61
N TRP A 161 18.67 -17.77 22.32
CA TRP A 161 17.95 -18.89 21.68
C TRP A 161 18.85 -20.03 21.19
N ARG A 162 20.18 -19.89 21.24
CA ARG A 162 21.14 -20.99 20.96
C ARG A 162 21.46 -21.89 22.17
N ARG A 163 20.75 -21.75 23.29
CA ARG A 163 20.93 -22.63 24.48
C ARG A 163 20.02 -23.85 24.53
N PHE A 164 19.25 -24.11 23.48
CA PHE A 164 18.47 -25.32 23.33
C PHE A 164 18.82 -25.95 21.99
N PHE A 165 19.85 -26.79 21.97
CA PHE A 165 20.02 -28.04 21.22
C PHE A 165 21.45 -28.53 21.37
#